data_AF-S9PUB8-F1
#
_entry.id   AF-S9PUB8-F1
#
_cell.length_a   1.000
_cell.length_b   1.000
_cell.length_c   1.000
_cell.angle_alpha   90.00
_cell.angle_beta   90.00
_cell.angle_gamma   90.00
#
_symmetry.space_group_name_H-M   'P 1'
#
loop_
_entity.id
_entity.type
_entity.pdbx_description
1 polymer ?
#
loop_
_entity_poly.entity_id
_entity_poly.type
_entity_poly.pdbx_seq_one_letter_code
_entity_poly.pdbx_strand_id
1 'polypeptide(L)'
;MEDIDLGFLAEGSLNQSDLLDVECSRIGGPPLLLRSKDVTSLKEKCGSNMDLLLQMYAPKNNDGSFHRIIYVFASNEDKALEEGWTNGIRVFRGQASESEFENLDLTLDDNAKSKLCDPREIEVDSEPSNEASEIEPKVLENLTVETENPTNEPYTKPTGDTSFLKFQKRISRAPDQILRYYHSDSSEPLWCNKDGIPTNVPNCSCGAKRILETQILSTLLTELNIDHSSENALDWGVLAIYTCSESCDLANKGIAEEVCWLQKFSEQGIEAPE
;
A
#
# COMPACT_ATOMS: atom_id res chain seq x y z
N MET A 1 -8.41 -5.68 21.28
CA MET A 1 -7.27 -5.56 20.34
C MET A 1 -7.69 -4.47 19.38
N GLU A 2 -6.83 -3.53 19.07
CA GLU A 2 -7.13 -2.57 18.00
C GLU A 2 -7.11 -3.36 16.68
N ASP A 3 -8.18 -3.28 15.90
CA ASP A 3 -8.39 -4.17 14.74
C ASP A 3 -7.62 -3.71 13.49
N ILE A 4 -6.95 -2.56 13.58
CA ILE A 4 -6.22 -1.90 12.50
C ILE A 4 -4.91 -1.35 13.07
N ASP A 5 -3.81 -1.66 12.41
CA ASP A 5 -2.54 -0.97 12.63
C ASP A 5 -2.22 0.00 11.49
N LEU A 6 -1.52 1.08 11.79
CA LEU A 6 -1.04 2.09 10.87
C LEU A 6 0.47 1.91 10.69
N GLY A 7 0.96 2.01 9.45
CA GLY A 7 2.40 1.98 9.18
C GLY A 7 2.96 3.36 8.88
N PHE A 8 4.16 3.62 9.38
CA PHE A 8 4.91 4.88 9.28
C PHE A 8 6.34 4.59 8.82
N LEU A 9 6.97 5.53 8.13
CA LEU A 9 8.36 5.35 7.75
C LEU A 9 9.29 5.75 8.88
N ALA A 10 10.15 4.81 9.29
CA ALA A 10 11.19 5.05 10.28
C ALA A 10 12.19 6.11 9.79
N GLU A 11 12.84 6.79 10.73
CA GLU A 11 13.99 7.64 10.42
C GLU A 11 15.23 6.78 10.16
N GLY A 12 15.98 7.12 9.10
CA GLY A 12 17.25 6.47 8.78
C GLY A 12 17.19 5.58 7.54
N SER A 13 18.35 5.00 7.22
CA SER A 13 18.56 4.16 6.04
C SER A 13 18.78 2.71 6.46
N LEU A 14 18.28 1.77 5.67
CA LEU A 14 18.53 0.36 5.89
C LEU A 14 19.94 -0.06 5.44
N ASN A 15 20.60 -0.85 6.27
CA ASN A 15 21.88 -1.48 5.97
C ASN A 15 21.68 -2.91 5.41
N GLN A 16 22.76 -3.60 5.07
CA GLN A 16 22.68 -4.93 4.45
C GLN A 16 22.03 -6.01 5.34
N SER A 17 22.23 -5.99 6.66
CA SER A 17 21.57 -6.96 7.55
C SER A 17 20.08 -6.70 7.64
N ASP A 18 19.67 -5.44 7.67
CA ASP A 18 18.25 -5.07 7.67
C ASP A 18 17.60 -5.49 6.33
N LEU A 19 18.36 -5.38 5.23
CA LEU A 19 17.88 -5.83 3.93
C LEU A 19 17.62 -7.34 3.87
N LEU A 20 18.36 -8.13 4.66
CA LEU A 20 18.29 -9.58 4.78
C LEU A 20 17.38 -10.04 5.92
N ASP A 21 16.85 -9.13 6.73
CA ASP A 21 15.87 -9.45 7.75
C ASP A 21 14.49 -9.65 7.11
N VAL A 22 13.90 -10.82 7.36
CA VAL A 22 12.60 -11.20 6.85
C VAL A 22 11.46 -10.44 7.53
N GLU A 23 11.69 -10.00 8.76
CA GLU A 23 10.70 -9.32 9.60
C GLU A 23 10.66 -7.81 9.33
N CYS A 24 11.71 -7.28 8.69
CA CYS A 24 11.80 -5.90 8.27
C CYS A 24 10.80 -5.60 7.15
N SER A 25 9.66 -5.02 7.53
CA SER A 25 8.74 -4.38 6.60
C SER A 25 9.36 -3.08 6.10
N ARG A 26 9.34 -2.82 4.80
CA ARG A 26 10.02 -1.67 4.20
C ARG A 26 9.41 -1.22 2.90
N ILE A 27 9.66 0.04 2.56
CA ILE A 27 9.56 0.52 1.17
C ILE A 27 10.92 0.41 0.50
N GLY A 28 10.93 0.39 -0.84
CA GLY A 28 12.16 0.48 -1.61
C GLY A 28 13.14 -0.70 -1.47
N GLY A 29 14.33 -0.55 -2.05
CA GLY A 29 15.37 -1.60 -2.05
C GLY A 29 15.05 -2.83 -2.91
N PRO A 30 15.92 -3.87 -2.88
CA PRO A 30 15.64 -5.15 -3.51
C PRO A 30 14.66 -5.99 -2.65
N PRO A 31 13.70 -6.71 -3.27
CA PRO A 31 12.86 -7.65 -2.54
C PRO A 31 13.68 -8.82 -2.02
N LEU A 32 13.44 -9.22 -0.78
CA LEU A 32 14.01 -10.40 -0.15
C LEU A 32 13.07 -11.58 -0.36
N LEU A 33 13.34 -12.40 -1.38
CA LEU A 33 12.54 -13.57 -1.68
C LEU A 33 12.95 -14.74 -0.79
N LEU A 34 11.95 -15.53 -0.39
CA LEU A 34 12.14 -16.68 0.50
C LEU A 34 12.90 -17.84 -0.15
N ARG A 35 12.94 -17.93 -1.49
CA ARG A 35 13.60 -19.03 -2.22
C ARG A 35 14.24 -18.52 -3.49
N SER A 36 15.41 -19.03 -3.89
CA SER A 36 16.05 -18.60 -5.16
C SER A 36 15.17 -18.86 -6.38
N LYS A 37 14.40 -19.95 -6.38
CA LYS A 37 13.45 -20.28 -7.47
C LYS A 37 12.32 -19.26 -7.62
N ASP A 38 12.02 -18.49 -6.56
CA ASP A 38 10.95 -17.51 -6.56
C ASP A 38 11.34 -16.28 -7.38
N VAL A 39 12.65 -16.00 -7.54
CA VAL A 39 13.17 -14.93 -8.43
C VAL A 39 12.67 -15.14 -9.86
N THR A 40 12.87 -16.35 -10.41
CA THR A 40 12.44 -16.66 -11.78
C THR A 40 10.92 -16.59 -11.90
N SER A 41 10.20 -17.14 -10.92
CA SER A 41 8.73 -17.14 -10.90
C SER A 41 8.15 -15.72 -10.81
N LEU A 42 8.77 -14.86 -10.00
CA LEU A 42 8.42 -13.45 -9.89
C LEU A 42 8.65 -12.76 -11.22
N LYS A 43 9.82 -12.93 -11.85
CA LYS A 43 10.12 -12.29 -13.14
C LYS A 43 9.13 -12.68 -14.25
N GLU A 44 8.77 -13.96 -14.34
CA GLU A 44 7.80 -14.45 -15.32
C GLU A 44 6.40 -13.87 -15.11
N LYS A 45 5.98 -13.71 -13.84
CA LYS A 45 4.65 -13.21 -13.51
C LYS A 45 4.59 -11.69 -13.51
N CYS A 46 5.53 -11.01 -12.86
CA CYS A 46 5.57 -9.57 -12.62
C CYS A 46 5.80 -8.79 -13.92
N GLY A 47 6.60 -9.34 -14.84
CA GLY A 47 7.07 -8.63 -16.03
C GLY A 47 8.41 -7.93 -15.78
N SER A 48 9.03 -7.41 -16.85
CA SER A 48 10.39 -6.84 -16.78
C SER A 48 10.46 -5.40 -16.27
N ASN A 49 9.33 -4.70 -16.20
CA ASN A 49 9.25 -3.27 -15.93
C ASN A 49 8.34 -3.02 -14.71
N MET A 50 8.78 -3.55 -13.57
CA MET A 50 8.14 -3.35 -12.28
C MET A 50 9.24 -3.21 -11.24
N ASP A 51 9.13 -2.20 -10.38
CA ASP A 51 10.05 -1.94 -9.28
C ASP A 51 9.35 -2.23 -7.95
N LEU A 52 10.08 -2.74 -6.95
CA LEU A 52 9.51 -2.93 -5.61
C LEU A 52 9.04 -1.58 -5.04
N LEU A 53 7.78 -1.51 -4.66
CA LEU A 53 7.22 -0.39 -3.91
C LEU A 53 7.31 -0.65 -2.42
N LEU A 54 6.84 -1.83 -1.99
CA LEU A 54 6.72 -2.20 -0.58
C LEU A 54 6.87 -3.71 -0.38
N GLN A 55 7.56 -4.09 0.68
CA GLN A 55 7.61 -5.45 1.22
C GLN A 55 7.13 -5.41 2.67
N MET A 56 6.16 -6.25 3.04
CA MET A 56 5.59 -6.26 4.38
C MET A 56 5.60 -7.67 4.95
N TYR A 57 6.21 -7.83 6.13
CA TYR A 57 6.09 -9.02 6.94
C TYR A 57 4.72 -9.04 7.60
N ALA A 58 3.92 -10.06 7.28
CA ALA A 58 2.51 -10.17 7.64
C ALA A 58 2.17 -11.60 8.06
N PRO A 59 2.73 -12.08 9.19
CA PRO A 59 2.55 -13.44 9.66
C PRO A 59 1.08 -13.73 9.96
N LYS A 60 0.69 -15.00 9.83
CA LYS A 60 -0.62 -15.49 10.24
C LYS A 60 -0.44 -16.70 11.15
N ASN A 61 -1.38 -16.91 12.07
CA ASN A 61 -1.39 -18.02 13.02
C ASN A 61 -1.78 -19.36 12.34
N ASN A 62 -1.02 -19.76 11.32
CA ASN A 62 -1.15 -21.03 10.62
C ASN A 62 0.27 -21.56 10.35
N ASP A 63 0.52 -22.83 10.66
CA ASP A 63 1.80 -23.52 10.48
C ASP A 63 2.39 -23.32 9.08
N GLY A 64 1.55 -23.27 8.03
CA GLY A 64 2.00 -23.10 6.64
C GLY A 64 2.33 -21.66 6.23
N SER A 65 2.10 -20.68 7.09
CA SER A 65 2.29 -19.25 6.78
C SER A 65 2.90 -18.48 7.96
N PHE A 66 3.82 -19.14 8.68
CA PHE A 66 4.50 -18.59 9.84
C PHE A 66 5.36 -17.38 9.43
N HIS A 67 6.25 -17.55 8.45
CA HIS A 67 6.86 -16.42 7.74
C HIS A 67 6.03 -16.15 6.50
N ARG A 68 5.37 -14.99 6.46
CA ARG A 68 4.52 -14.59 5.34
C ARG A 68 4.83 -13.16 4.98
N ILE A 69 5.11 -12.93 3.70
CA ILE A 69 5.57 -11.66 3.18
C ILE A 69 4.68 -11.28 2.00
N ILE A 70 4.19 -10.04 2.02
CA ILE A 70 3.47 -9.43 0.91
C ILE A 70 4.42 -8.49 0.20
N TYR A 71 4.58 -8.69 -1.11
CA TYR A 71 5.37 -7.84 -1.99
C TYR A 71 4.43 -7.05 -2.89
N VAL A 72 4.67 -5.76 -3.02
CA VAL A 72 3.92 -4.85 -3.86
C VAL A 72 4.89 -4.20 -4.82
N PHE A 73 4.65 -4.39 -6.11
CA PHE A 73 5.45 -3.82 -7.19
C PHE A 73 4.63 -2.82 -7.97
N ALA A 74 5.25 -1.72 -8.36
CA ALA A 74 4.62 -0.71 -9.21
C ALA A 74 5.32 -0.64 -10.56
N SER A 75 4.54 -0.45 -11.62
CA SER A 75 5.06 -0.30 -12.97
C SER A 75 5.79 1.03 -13.11
N ASN A 76 6.87 0.99 -13.87
CA ASN A 76 7.65 2.14 -14.31
C ASN A 76 7.37 2.51 -15.78
N GLU A 77 6.34 1.92 -16.41
CA GLU A 77 5.89 2.29 -17.75
C GLU A 77 4.68 3.23 -17.76
N ASP A 78 4.57 3.99 -18.85
CA ASP A 78 3.59 5.05 -19.18
C ASP A 78 2.09 4.66 -19.16
N LYS A 79 1.73 3.51 -18.61
CA LYS A 79 0.33 3.15 -18.40
C LYS A 79 -0.10 3.69 -17.06
N ALA A 80 -0.64 4.92 -17.10
CA ALA A 80 -1.35 5.53 -16.00
C ALA A 80 -2.12 4.46 -15.23
N LEU A 81 -1.92 4.44 -13.92
CA LEU A 81 -2.59 3.50 -13.04
C LEU A 81 -4.11 3.59 -13.22
N GLU A 82 -4.71 2.58 -13.85
CA GLU A 82 -6.16 2.55 -14.07
C GLU A 82 -6.88 2.31 -12.74
N GLU A 83 -7.96 3.06 -12.51
CA GLU A 83 -8.83 2.84 -11.35
C GLU A 83 -9.50 1.45 -11.45
N GLY A 84 -9.59 0.76 -10.31
CA GLY A 84 -10.14 -0.58 -10.21
C GLY A 84 -9.08 -1.66 -10.06
N TRP A 85 -9.37 -2.85 -10.58
CA TRP A 85 -8.41 -3.98 -10.58
C TRP A 85 -7.27 -3.70 -11.55
N THR A 86 -6.18 -3.14 -11.04
CA THR A 86 -5.08 -2.63 -11.86
C THR A 86 -4.01 -3.69 -12.09
N ASN A 87 -3.38 -3.65 -13.27
CA ASN A 87 -2.15 -4.39 -13.55
C ASN A 87 -0.89 -3.54 -13.34
N GLY A 88 -1.05 -2.22 -13.13
CA GLY A 88 0.06 -1.30 -12.86
C GLY A 88 0.63 -1.47 -11.45
N ILE A 89 -0.15 -2.06 -10.54
CA ILE A 89 0.31 -2.53 -9.23
C ILE A 89 0.16 -4.05 -9.19
N ARG A 90 1.26 -4.76 -8.94
CA ARG A 90 1.29 -6.22 -8.85
C ARG A 90 1.61 -6.65 -7.43
N VAL A 91 0.79 -7.56 -6.91
CA VAL A 91 0.92 -8.02 -5.53
C VAL A 91 1.22 -9.50 -5.53
N PHE A 92 2.21 -9.87 -4.73
CA PHE A 92 2.61 -11.24 -4.55
C PHE A 92 2.74 -11.59 -3.07
N ARG A 93 2.55 -12.87 -2.77
CA ARG A 93 2.76 -13.42 -1.44
C ARG A 93 3.78 -14.55 -1.50
N GLY A 94 4.79 -14.45 -0.67
CA GLY A 94 5.70 -15.54 -0.34
C GLY A 94 5.39 -16.03 1.07
N GLN A 95 5.51 -17.34 1.31
CA GLN A 95 5.40 -17.85 2.66
C GLN A 95 6.24 -19.10 2.90
N ALA A 96 6.45 -19.42 4.17
CA ALA A 96 7.07 -20.64 4.64
C ALA A 96 6.55 -21.00 6.03
N SER A 97 6.57 -22.30 6.34
CA SER A 97 6.43 -22.74 7.73
C SER A 97 7.69 -22.42 8.54
N GLU A 98 7.55 -22.43 9.87
CA GLU A 98 8.67 -22.27 10.79
C GLU A 98 9.78 -23.30 10.51
N SER A 99 9.40 -24.56 10.29
CA SER A 99 10.34 -25.66 10.02
C SER A 99 11.02 -25.58 8.65
N GLU A 100 10.33 -25.05 7.63
CA GLU A 100 10.93 -24.85 6.30
C GLU A 100 11.91 -23.69 6.31
N PHE A 101 11.61 -22.64 7.08
CA PHE A 101 12.33 -21.36 7.07
C PHE A 101 13.83 -21.50 7.35
N GLU A 102 14.21 -22.37 8.29
CA GLU A 102 15.62 -22.61 8.65
C GLU A 102 16.49 -23.12 7.48
N ASN A 103 15.85 -23.71 6.46
CA ASN A 103 16.53 -24.33 5.32
C ASN A 103 16.34 -23.54 4.01
N LEU A 104 15.74 -22.35 4.09
CA LEU A 104 15.49 -21.51 2.93
C LEU A 104 16.73 -20.77 2.47
N ASP A 105 16.78 -20.52 1.17
CA ASP A 105 17.80 -19.75 0.48
C ASP A 105 17.29 -18.34 0.18
N LEU A 106 17.23 -17.52 1.25
CA LEU A 106 16.82 -16.12 1.15
C LEU A 106 17.66 -15.38 0.10
N THR A 107 16.99 -14.74 -0.83
CA THR A 107 17.63 -14.15 -2.02
C THR A 107 17.13 -12.73 -2.25
N LEU A 108 18.06 -11.77 -2.26
CA LEU A 108 17.77 -10.41 -2.74
C LEU A 108 17.75 -10.40 -4.27
N ASP A 109 16.65 -9.93 -4.87
CA ASP A 109 16.58 -9.78 -6.33
C ASP A 109 16.88 -8.33 -6.75
N ASP A 110 18.15 -8.07 -7.08
CA ASP A 110 18.58 -6.76 -7.57
C ASP A 110 17.92 -6.35 -8.89
N ASN A 111 17.35 -7.28 -9.67
CA ASN A 111 16.68 -6.92 -10.92
C ASN A 111 15.34 -6.21 -10.68
N ALA A 112 14.68 -6.50 -9.56
CA ALA A 112 13.42 -5.90 -9.14
C ALA A 112 13.63 -4.81 -8.06
N LYS A 113 14.89 -4.38 -7.86
CA LYS A 113 15.24 -3.32 -6.91
C LYS A 113 14.51 -2.03 -7.25
N SER A 114 13.96 -1.42 -6.21
CA SER A 114 13.27 -0.14 -6.35
C SER A 114 14.16 0.96 -6.93
N LYS A 115 13.63 1.64 -7.94
CA LYS A 115 14.14 2.94 -8.41
C LYS A 115 13.23 4.08 -7.93
N LEU A 116 12.12 3.74 -7.28
CA LEU A 116 11.10 4.67 -6.82
C LEU A 116 11.54 5.38 -5.54
N CYS A 117 12.24 4.71 -4.63
CA CYS A 117 12.70 5.31 -3.39
C CYS A 117 13.89 4.54 -2.81
N ASP A 118 14.64 5.19 -1.91
CA ASP A 118 15.64 4.52 -1.10
C ASP A 118 14.97 3.63 -0.03
N PRO A 119 15.61 2.51 0.36
CA PRO A 119 15.01 1.58 1.31
C PRO A 119 14.88 2.20 2.71
N ARG A 120 13.65 2.18 3.24
CA ARG A 120 13.30 2.66 4.59
C ARG A 120 12.35 1.68 5.27
N GLU A 121 12.59 1.43 6.55
CA GLU A 121 11.75 0.56 7.38
C GLU A 121 10.37 1.17 7.62
N ILE A 122 9.38 0.29 7.73
CA ILE A 122 8.02 0.62 8.11
C ILE A 122 7.82 0.17 9.55
N GLU A 123 7.65 1.14 10.44
CA GLU A 123 7.22 0.93 11.81
C GLU A 123 5.70 0.91 11.89
N VAL A 124 5.17 0.17 12.85
CA VAL A 124 3.73 -0.09 12.96
C VAL A 124 3.25 0.32 14.35
N ASP A 125 2.26 1.21 14.39
CA ASP A 125 1.53 1.57 15.60
C ASP A 125 0.04 1.31 15.40
N SER A 126 -0.64 0.93 16.48
CA SER A 126 -2.08 0.67 16.40
C SER A 126 -2.89 1.96 16.20
N GLU A 127 -4.02 1.85 15.49
CA GLU A 127 -4.84 3.02 15.15
C GLU A 127 -5.37 3.71 16.41
N PRO A 128 -5.12 5.02 16.60
CA PRO A 128 -5.58 5.74 17.78
C PRO A 128 -7.10 5.62 17.98
N SER A 129 -7.49 5.11 19.16
CA SER A 129 -8.90 4.91 19.56
C SER A 129 -9.70 6.21 19.68
N ASN A 130 -9.05 7.34 19.94
CA ASN A 130 -9.71 8.63 20.06
C ASN A 130 -9.98 9.25 18.68
N GLU A 131 -11.09 10.00 18.57
CA GLU A 131 -11.19 10.97 17.49
C GLU A 131 -10.00 11.94 17.59
N ALA A 132 -9.46 12.39 16.44
CA ALA A 132 -8.50 13.50 16.42
C ALA A 132 -9.02 14.56 17.41
N SER A 133 -8.14 15.06 18.30
CA SER A 133 -8.47 16.20 19.15
C SER A 133 -9.22 17.18 18.30
N GLU A 134 -10.47 17.50 18.68
CA GLU A 134 -11.40 18.26 17.85
C GLU A 134 -10.64 19.36 17.12
N ILE A 135 -10.31 19.12 15.85
CA ILE A 135 -10.07 20.22 14.94
C ILE A 135 -11.47 20.80 14.87
N GLU A 136 -11.72 21.85 15.67
CA GLU A 136 -13.00 22.55 15.64
C GLU A 136 -13.34 22.72 14.16
N PRO A 137 -14.57 22.44 13.70
CA PRO A 137 -14.94 22.60 12.29
C PRO A 137 -14.57 23.98 11.73
N LYS A 138 -14.42 24.99 12.61
CA LYS A 138 -13.89 26.32 12.32
C LYS A 138 -12.44 26.37 11.84
N VAL A 139 -11.61 25.38 12.12
CA VAL A 139 -10.22 25.31 11.62
C VAL A 139 -10.21 24.78 10.18
N LEU A 140 -11.13 23.89 9.79
CA LEU A 140 -11.28 23.48 8.38
C LEU A 140 -12.00 24.54 7.53
N GLU A 141 -12.93 25.31 8.09
CA GLU A 141 -13.51 26.49 7.42
C GLU A 141 -12.52 27.65 7.25
N ASN A 142 -11.43 27.68 8.04
CA ASN A 142 -10.41 28.73 8.00
C ASN A 142 -9.02 28.21 7.64
N LEU A 143 -8.89 26.97 7.14
CA LEU A 143 -7.67 26.47 6.51
C LEU A 143 -7.57 27.12 5.13
N THR A 144 -7.27 28.42 5.11
CA THR A 144 -6.56 29.02 4.00
C THR A 144 -5.19 28.36 4.00
N VAL A 145 -4.98 27.40 3.10
CA VAL A 145 -3.62 27.01 2.72
C VAL A 145 -3.00 28.30 2.19
N GLU A 146 -2.15 28.94 2.98
CA GLU A 146 -1.30 30.04 2.53
C GLU A 146 -0.23 29.43 1.62
N THR A 147 -0.62 29.01 0.42
CA THR A 147 0.24 29.22 -0.72
C THR A 147 0.10 30.71 -1.04
N GLU A 148 1.22 31.42 -1.12
CA GLU A 148 1.22 32.80 -1.59
C GLU A 148 0.46 32.83 -2.92
N ASN A 149 -0.78 33.33 -2.90
CA ASN A 149 -1.64 33.43 -4.06
C ASN A 149 -1.49 34.87 -4.56
N PRO A 150 -0.63 35.16 -5.56
CA PRO A 150 -0.39 36.51 -6.05
C PRO A 150 -1.61 37.13 -6.77
N THR A 151 -2.70 36.36 -6.93
CA THR A 151 -3.93 36.73 -7.62
C THR A 151 -5.11 36.56 -6.66
N ASN A 152 -5.71 37.66 -6.20
CA ASN A 152 -6.88 37.73 -5.29
C ASN A 152 -8.14 37.02 -5.85
N GLU A 153 -8.13 35.69 -5.98
CA GLU A 153 -9.30 34.90 -6.38
C GLU A 153 -10.03 34.35 -5.13
N PRO A 154 -11.38 34.40 -5.09
CA PRO A 154 -12.16 33.94 -3.94
C PRO A 154 -12.15 32.41 -3.82
N TYR A 155 -11.94 31.91 -2.60
CA TYR A 155 -11.91 30.48 -2.27
C TYR A 155 -13.19 29.73 -2.65
N THR A 156 -13.04 28.62 -3.37
CA THR A 156 -14.11 27.66 -3.72
C THR A 156 -14.56 26.90 -2.46
N LYS A 157 -15.87 26.86 -2.16
CA LYS A 157 -16.42 26.02 -1.08
C LYS A 157 -16.28 24.54 -1.46
N PRO A 158 -15.81 23.65 -0.57
CA PRO A 158 -15.69 22.23 -0.90
C PRO A 158 -17.09 21.61 -1.03
N THR A 159 -17.48 21.26 -2.25
CA THR A 159 -18.56 20.31 -2.56
C THR A 159 -18.09 18.86 -2.33
N GLY A 160 -17.39 18.61 -1.23
CA GLY A 160 -16.75 17.33 -0.94
C GLY A 160 -17.76 16.25 -0.58
N ASP A 161 -17.69 15.12 -1.27
CA ASP A 161 -18.48 13.93 -0.95
C ASP A 161 -18.21 13.47 0.50
N THR A 162 -19.25 12.92 1.16
CA THR A 162 -19.16 12.52 2.59
C THR A 162 -18.03 11.54 2.87
N SER A 163 -17.68 10.69 1.90
CA SER A 163 -16.53 9.77 1.96
C SER A 163 -15.19 10.51 2.01
N PHE A 164 -15.00 11.56 1.21
CA PHE A 164 -13.75 12.32 1.22
C PHE A 164 -13.55 13.08 2.55
N LEU A 165 -14.61 13.65 3.12
CA LEU A 165 -14.56 14.28 4.44
C LEU A 165 -14.26 13.26 5.54
N LYS A 166 -14.85 12.06 5.48
CA LYS A 166 -14.52 10.95 6.41
C LYS A 166 -13.06 10.53 6.26
N PHE A 167 -12.58 10.41 5.02
CA PHE A 167 -11.20 10.11 4.70
C PHE A 167 -10.26 11.13 5.33
N GLN A 168 -10.43 12.42 5.03
CA GLN A 168 -9.62 13.50 5.58
C GLN A 168 -9.66 13.56 7.11
N LYS A 169 -10.85 13.47 7.72
CA LYS A 169 -10.98 13.43 9.18
C LYS A 169 -10.21 12.25 9.77
N ARG A 170 -10.22 11.09 9.10
CA ARG A 170 -9.49 9.92 9.58
C ARG A 170 -7.99 10.07 9.43
N ILE A 171 -7.50 10.49 8.26
CA ILE A 171 -6.07 10.72 8.00
C ILE A 171 -5.50 11.78 8.95
N SER A 172 -6.27 12.83 9.29
CA SER A 172 -5.82 13.88 10.21
C SER A 172 -5.41 13.41 11.62
N ARG A 173 -5.81 12.18 12.02
CA ARG A 173 -5.40 11.58 13.31
C ARG A 173 -3.93 11.14 13.31
N ALA A 174 -3.41 10.80 12.13
CA ALA A 174 -2.06 10.31 11.91
C ALA A 174 -1.70 10.63 10.45
N PRO A 175 -1.34 11.89 10.13
CA PRO A 175 -1.20 12.36 8.75
C PRO A 175 -0.07 11.66 7.99
N ASP A 176 0.96 11.22 8.72
CA ASP A 176 2.16 10.57 8.16
C ASP A 176 1.97 9.06 7.91
N GLN A 177 0.76 8.52 8.17
CA GLN A 177 0.47 7.12 7.92
C GLN A 177 0.57 6.82 6.41
N ILE A 178 1.34 5.80 6.05
CA ILE A 178 1.51 5.36 4.65
C ILE A 178 0.73 4.10 4.34
N LEU A 179 0.37 3.32 5.36
CA LEU A 179 -0.46 2.12 5.20
C LEU A 179 -1.37 1.87 6.39
N ARG A 180 -2.37 1.03 6.17
CA ARG A 180 -3.32 0.52 7.17
C ARG A 180 -3.41 -0.99 7.04
N TYR A 181 -3.01 -1.73 8.06
CA TYR A 181 -3.06 -3.20 8.10
C TYR A 181 -4.29 -3.67 8.90
N TYR A 182 -5.07 -4.58 8.32
CA TYR A 182 -6.35 -5.02 8.86
C TYR A 182 -6.21 -6.42 9.48
N HIS A 183 -6.46 -6.53 10.78
CA HIS A 183 -6.42 -7.81 11.51
C HIS A 183 -7.74 -8.58 11.47
N SER A 184 -8.86 -7.87 11.23
CA SER A 184 -10.21 -8.43 11.24
C SER A 184 -11.01 -8.04 9.99
N ASP A 185 -11.77 -8.99 9.46
CA ASP A 185 -12.71 -8.77 8.35
C ASP A 185 -13.89 -7.85 8.73
N SER A 186 -14.09 -7.59 10.03
CA SER A 186 -15.12 -6.66 10.52
C SER A 186 -14.73 -5.19 10.44
N SER A 187 -13.45 -4.90 10.20
CA SER A 187 -12.93 -3.54 10.12
C SER A 187 -13.40 -2.84 8.85
N GLU A 188 -13.87 -1.60 8.98
CA GLU A 188 -14.31 -0.81 7.83
C GLU A 188 -13.09 -0.23 7.09
N PRO A 189 -12.92 -0.52 5.78
CA PRO A 189 -11.84 0.04 4.99
C PRO A 189 -11.97 1.56 4.84
N LEU A 190 -10.85 2.25 4.74
CA LEU A 190 -10.83 3.69 4.52
C LEU A 190 -10.79 3.99 3.01
N TRP A 191 -11.87 4.57 2.47
CA TRP A 191 -11.98 4.94 1.06
C TRP A 191 -11.97 6.46 0.89
N CYS A 192 -11.30 6.96 -0.14
CA CYS A 192 -11.25 8.40 -0.44
C CYS A 192 -12.46 8.87 -1.29
N ASN A 193 -13.21 7.95 -1.89
CA ASN A 193 -14.42 8.21 -2.66
C ASN A 193 -15.51 7.17 -2.32
N LYS A 194 -16.80 7.55 -2.37
CA LYS A 194 -17.93 6.61 -2.26
C LYS A 194 -18.03 5.70 -3.48
N ASP A 195 -17.66 6.26 -4.64
CA ASP A 195 -17.65 5.58 -5.92
C ASP A 195 -16.29 4.86 -6.06
N GLY A 196 -16.27 3.73 -6.75
CA GLY A 196 -15.03 2.95 -6.92
C GLY A 196 -14.67 2.06 -5.72
N ILE A 197 -15.64 1.60 -4.92
CA ILE A 197 -15.44 0.51 -3.96
C ILE A 197 -15.67 -0.83 -4.69
N PRO A 198 -14.76 -1.82 -4.61
CA PRO A 198 -14.92 -3.08 -5.32
C PRO A 198 -16.11 -3.88 -4.78
N THR A 199 -17.03 -4.25 -5.66
CA THR A 199 -18.20 -5.08 -5.32
C THR A 199 -17.96 -6.57 -5.54
N ASN A 200 -17.00 -6.93 -6.38
CA ASN A 200 -16.62 -8.30 -6.68
C ASN A 200 -15.10 -8.45 -6.63
N VAL A 201 -14.61 -9.18 -5.63
CA VAL A 201 -13.20 -9.47 -5.43
C VAL A 201 -12.85 -10.81 -6.09
N PRO A 202 -11.88 -10.86 -7.02
CA PRO A 202 -11.45 -12.11 -7.64
C PRO A 202 -10.97 -13.13 -6.60
N ASN A 203 -11.48 -14.36 -6.72
CA ASN A 203 -11.01 -15.49 -5.90
C ASN A 203 -9.54 -15.81 -6.16
N CYS A 204 -8.87 -16.32 -5.13
CA CYS A 204 -7.54 -16.88 -5.24
C CYS A 204 -7.52 -18.05 -6.24
N SER A 205 -6.37 -18.29 -6.89
CA SER A 205 -6.21 -19.41 -7.83
C SER A 205 -6.40 -20.79 -7.18
N CYS A 206 -6.34 -20.89 -5.84
CA CYS A 206 -6.70 -22.12 -5.12
C CYS A 206 -8.23 -22.32 -4.98
N GLY A 207 -9.04 -21.33 -5.32
CA GLY A 207 -10.50 -21.33 -5.21
C GLY A 207 -11.05 -20.59 -3.98
N ALA A 208 -10.20 -20.28 -2.99
CA ALA A 208 -10.62 -19.51 -1.81
C ALA A 208 -10.93 -18.04 -2.16
N LYS A 209 -11.69 -17.37 -1.29
CA LYS A 209 -11.93 -15.93 -1.40
C LYS A 209 -10.63 -15.16 -1.12
N ARG A 210 -10.60 -13.91 -1.59
CA ARG A 210 -9.63 -12.93 -1.09
C ARG A 210 -10.32 -11.92 -0.18
N ILE A 211 -9.62 -11.54 0.88
CA ILE A 211 -10.07 -10.57 1.89
C ILE A 211 -9.15 -9.36 1.86
N LEU A 212 -9.66 -8.20 2.23
CA LEU A 212 -8.83 -7.01 2.36
C LEU A 212 -7.86 -7.23 3.52
N GLU A 213 -6.58 -6.96 3.29
CA GLU A 213 -5.57 -7.13 4.33
C GLU A 213 -4.76 -5.86 4.59
N THR A 214 -4.50 -5.08 3.56
CA THR A 214 -3.79 -3.80 3.74
C THR A 214 -4.25 -2.76 2.75
N GLN A 215 -4.21 -1.50 3.17
CA GLN A 215 -4.35 -0.35 2.29
C GLN A 215 -3.07 0.46 2.30
N ILE A 216 -2.53 0.80 1.13
CA ILE A 216 -1.44 1.76 0.97
C ILE A 216 -2.06 3.10 0.57
N LEU A 217 -1.67 4.17 1.25
CA LEU A 217 -2.27 5.49 1.11
C LEU A 217 -1.45 6.38 0.19
N SER A 218 -2.07 7.44 -0.33
CA SER A 218 -1.42 8.43 -1.17
C SER A 218 -0.25 9.14 -0.48
N THR A 219 -0.22 9.18 0.86
CA THR A 219 0.90 9.74 1.63
C THR A 219 2.22 9.08 1.26
N LEU A 220 2.24 7.80 0.85
CA LEU A 220 3.47 7.16 0.38
C LEU A 220 4.05 7.82 -0.89
N LEU A 221 3.22 8.45 -1.72
CA LEU A 221 3.68 9.08 -2.96
C LEU A 221 4.71 10.18 -2.71
N THR A 222 4.63 10.89 -1.59
CA THR A 222 5.57 11.99 -1.26
C THR A 222 6.99 11.50 -0.99
N GLU A 223 7.15 10.20 -0.76
CA GLU A 223 8.42 9.54 -0.46
C GLU A 223 9.06 8.94 -1.71
N LEU A 224 8.35 8.99 -2.85
CA LEU A 224 8.82 8.47 -4.11
C LEU A 224 9.58 9.55 -4.89
N ASN A 225 10.74 9.18 -5.42
CA ASN A 225 11.57 9.93 -6.35
C ASN A 225 10.97 9.90 -7.77
N ILE A 226 9.72 10.35 -7.92
CA ILE A 226 9.00 10.42 -9.19
C ILE A 226 8.72 11.87 -9.59
N ASP A 227 8.61 12.10 -10.90
CA ASP A 227 8.14 13.40 -11.41
C ASP A 227 6.60 13.46 -11.31
N HIS A 228 6.09 14.03 -10.22
CA HIS A 228 4.65 14.21 -9.99
C HIS A 228 3.96 15.11 -11.02
N SER A 229 4.71 15.87 -11.83
CA SER A 229 4.14 16.70 -12.90
C SER A 229 3.92 15.94 -14.20
N SER A 230 4.45 14.72 -14.31
CA SER A 230 4.27 13.85 -15.47
C SER A 230 2.82 13.36 -15.56
N GLU A 231 2.26 13.36 -16.78
CA GLU A 231 0.94 12.78 -17.06
C GLU A 231 0.86 11.28 -16.71
N ASN A 232 2.00 10.60 -16.68
CA ASN A 232 2.12 9.18 -16.36
C ASN A 232 2.70 8.94 -14.95
N ALA A 233 2.72 9.96 -14.09
CA ALA A 233 3.16 9.80 -12.72
C ALA A 233 2.30 8.75 -12.00
N LEU A 234 2.92 8.03 -11.06
CA LEU A 234 2.17 7.19 -10.14
C LEU A 234 1.25 8.09 -9.31
N ASP A 235 -0.05 7.84 -9.40
CA ASP A 235 -1.07 8.57 -8.68
C ASP A 235 -2.20 7.64 -8.24
N TRP A 236 -2.45 7.63 -6.93
CA TRP A 236 -3.52 6.89 -6.28
C TRP A 236 -3.96 7.62 -5.03
N GLY A 237 -5.24 7.48 -4.66
CA GLY A 237 -5.73 7.82 -3.33
C GLY A 237 -5.51 6.67 -2.35
N VAL A 238 -5.94 5.47 -2.76
CA VAL A 238 -5.83 4.25 -1.95
C VAL A 238 -5.52 3.05 -2.86
N LEU A 239 -4.51 2.26 -2.49
CA LEU A 239 -4.30 0.91 -3.01
C LEU A 239 -4.81 -0.09 -1.98
N ALA A 240 -5.91 -0.76 -2.27
CA ALA A 240 -6.50 -1.80 -1.42
C ALA A 240 -6.04 -3.19 -1.87
N ILE A 241 -5.25 -3.84 -1.03
CA ILE A 241 -4.63 -5.13 -1.32
C ILE A 241 -5.47 -6.24 -0.71
N TYR A 242 -5.90 -7.16 -1.57
CA TYR A 242 -6.68 -8.33 -1.20
C TYR A 242 -5.83 -9.59 -1.35
N THR A 243 -5.80 -10.42 -0.31
CA THR A 243 -5.01 -11.65 -0.29
C THR A 243 -5.88 -12.87 0.03
N CYS A 244 -5.39 -14.06 -0.28
CA CYS A 244 -6.08 -15.32 -0.01
C CYS A 244 -6.46 -15.49 1.47
N SER A 245 -7.76 -15.71 1.75
CA SER A 245 -8.27 -15.91 3.13
C SER A 245 -7.63 -17.11 3.83
N GLU A 246 -7.26 -18.14 3.08
CA GLU A 246 -6.67 -19.37 3.61
C GLU A 246 -5.15 -19.32 3.71
N SER A 247 -4.50 -18.23 3.26
CA SER A 247 -3.03 -18.16 3.09
C SER A 247 -2.48 -19.43 2.43
N CYS A 248 -3.11 -19.83 1.31
CA CYS A 248 -2.90 -21.15 0.73
C CYS A 248 -1.45 -21.46 0.30
N ASP A 249 -1.17 -22.76 0.16
CA ASP A 249 0.15 -23.34 -0.17
C ASP A 249 0.74 -22.97 -1.53
N LEU A 250 0.03 -22.22 -2.37
CA LEU A 250 0.61 -21.67 -3.60
C LEU A 250 1.88 -20.86 -3.29
N ALA A 251 1.88 -20.14 -2.16
CA ALA A 251 3.03 -19.34 -1.69
C ALA A 251 4.13 -20.16 -0.98
N ASN A 252 3.87 -21.43 -0.63
CA ASN A 252 4.88 -22.37 -0.14
C ASN A 252 5.61 -23.04 -1.32
N LYS A 253 4.86 -23.33 -2.39
CA LYS A 253 5.39 -24.00 -3.59
C LYS A 253 6.15 -23.07 -4.52
N GLY A 254 5.92 -21.77 -4.41
CA GLY A 254 6.58 -20.70 -5.13
C GLY A 254 6.04 -19.35 -4.65
N ILE A 255 5.76 -18.43 -5.57
CA ILE A 255 5.09 -17.16 -5.23
C ILE A 255 3.61 -17.18 -5.65
N ALA A 256 2.72 -16.80 -4.73
CA ALA A 256 1.29 -16.66 -5.01
C ALA A 256 0.99 -15.24 -5.49
N GLU A 257 0.12 -15.11 -6.50
CA GLU A 257 -0.35 -13.80 -6.97
C GLU A 257 -1.60 -13.39 -6.22
N GLU A 258 -1.58 -12.17 -5.71
CA GLU A 258 -2.68 -11.50 -5.02
C GLU A 258 -3.13 -10.28 -5.86
N VAL A 259 -4.13 -9.54 -5.41
CA VAL A 259 -4.75 -8.50 -6.25
C VAL A 259 -4.80 -7.15 -5.56
N CYS A 260 -4.64 -6.09 -6.34
CA CYS A 260 -4.74 -4.72 -5.89
C CYS A 260 -5.93 -4.04 -6.56
N TRP A 261 -6.79 -3.42 -5.76
CA TRP A 261 -7.76 -2.45 -6.21
C TRP A 261 -7.19 -1.05 -6.00
N LEU A 262 -7.15 -0.24 -7.05
CA LEU A 262 -6.69 1.13 -7.00
C LEU A 262 -7.89 2.07 -7.03
N GLN A 263 -7.93 3.04 -6.12
CA GLN A 263 -8.89 4.13 -6.11
C GLN A 263 -8.16 5.45 -6.25
N LYS A 264 -8.61 6.34 -7.15
CA LYS A 264 -8.09 7.70 -7.26
C LYS A 264 -8.92 8.69 -6.43
N PHE A 265 -8.35 9.85 -6.14
CA PHE A 265 -9.17 10.96 -5.65
C PHE A 265 -10.14 11.43 -6.73
N SER A 266 -11.32 11.89 -6.32
CA SER A 266 -12.30 12.46 -7.25
C SER A 266 -11.76 13.72 -7.94
N GLU A 267 -11.86 13.78 -9.27
CA GLU A 267 -11.54 15.00 -10.04
C GLU A 267 -12.51 16.16 -9.74
N GLN A 268 -13.69 15.87 -9.17
CA GLN A 268 -14.74 16.84 -8.83
C GLN A 268 -14.35 17.87 -7.74
N GLY A 269 -13.14 17.76 -7.17
CA GLY A 269 -12.58 18.77 -6.26
C GLY A 269 -11.92 19.96 -6.96
N ILE A 270 -11.78 19.94 -8.28
CA ILE A 270 -11.08 20.97 -9.08
C ILE A 270 -12.01 21.46 -10.21
N GLU A 271 -13.17 22.02 -9.87
CA GLU A 271 -13.86 22.89 -10.83
C GLU A 271 -13.36 24.32 -10.60
N ALA A 272 -12.51 24.79 -11.51
CA ALA A 272 -12.19 26.20 -11.60
C ALA A 272 -13.50 26.97 -11.91
N PRO A 273 -13.82 28.05 -11.19
CA PRO A 273 -14.97 28.86 -11.54
C PRO A 273 -14.80 29.42 -12.96
N GLU A 274 -15.87 29.31 -13.78
CA GLU A 274 -15.96 29.96 -15.10
C GLU A 274 -15.77 31.48 -15.04
#